data_AF-A0A3B0VGM4-F1
#
_entry.id   AF-A0A3B0VGM4-F1
#
_cell.length_a   1.000
_cell.length_b   1.000
_cell.length_c   1.000
_cell.angle_alpha   90.00
_cell.angle_beta   90.00
_cell.angle_gamma   90.00
#
_symmetry.space_group_name_H-M   'P 1'
#
loop_
_entity.id
_entity.type
_entity.pdbx_description
1 polymer ?
#
loop_
_entity_poly.entity_id
_entity_poly.type
_entity_poly.pdbx_seq_one_letter_code
_entity_poly.pdbx_strand_id
1 'polypeptide(L)'
;MAVTEEQEILLLEPPFSFFDLVETRFGDYDSIRRIFSLARSFHAETLTIENLPPSGIIAEENEDILARYPDYRNVALLRLSFWEKTICHSDLPDLTSNALAGYAILKHDVIGATGYDHWHIFEAVFAKYPHEHNCISRPRRYRFAVGAKSFAIEGLLYCQ
;
A
#
# COMPACT_ATOMS: atom_id res chain seq x y z
N MET A 1 14.63 19.24 3.11
CA MET A 1 14.11 19.03 4.47
C MET A 1 13.58 17.62 4.51
N ALA A 2 14.10 16.77 5.40
CA ALA A 2 13.57 15.42 5.56
C ALA A 2 12.17 15.56 6.15
N VAL A 3 11.15 15.20 5.36
CA VAL A 3 9.80 15.01 5.88
C VAL A 3 9.91 13.76 6.74
N THR A 4 9.86 13.92 8.05
CA THR A 4 9.70 12.79 8.96
C THR A 4 8.26 12.32 8.76
N GLU A 5 8.05 11.46 7.76
CA GLU A 5 6.75 10.83 7.54
C GLU A 5 6.45 9.98 8.78
N GLU A 6 5.35 10.27 9.47
CA GLU A 6 4.87 9.43 10.56
C GLU A 6 4.66 8.02 10.01
N GLN A 7 5.55 7.11 10.41
CA GLN A 7 5.55 5.72 10.01
C GLN A 7 4.99 4.89 11.16
N GLU A 8 3.86 4.26 10.91
CA GLU A 8 3.23 3.33 11.84
C GLU A 8 3.71 1.91 11.53
N ILE A 9 4.01 1.14 12.58
CA ILE A 9 4.44 -0.26 12.46
C ILE A 9 3.46 -1.13 13.25
N LEU A 10 2.86 -2.11 12.58
CA LEU A 10 1.90 -3.05 13.13
C LEU A 10 2.43 -4.48 13.00
N LEU A 11 2.49 -5.19 14.12
CA LEU A 11 2.79 -6.63 14.14
C LEU A 11 1.53 -7.40 13.77
N LEU A 12 1.67 -8.37 12.87
CA LEU A 12 0.57 -9.14 12.28
C LEU A 12 0.34 -10.47 13.01
N GLU A 13 0.96 -10.65 14.19
CA GLU A 13 0.77 -11.82 15.03
C GLU A 13 -0.56 -11.76 15.80
N PRO A 14 -1.18 -12.90 16.15
CA PRO A 14 -2.38 -12.92 16.99
C PRO A 14 -2.18 -12.13 18.28
N PRO A 15 -3.16 -11.32 18.72
CA PRO A 15 -4.57 -11.31 18.31
C PRO A 15 -4.92 -10.37 17.13
N PHE A 16 -3.95 -9.97 16.30
CA PHE A 16 -4.20 -9.08 15.17
C PHE A 16 -5.23 -9.63 14.17
N SER A 17 -6.19 -8.78 13.74
CA SER A 17 -7.21 -9.10 12.73
C SER A 17 -7.10 -8.14 11.55
N PHE A 18 -6.80 -8.69 10.37
CA PHE A 18 -6.86 -7.92 9.13
C PHE A 18 -8.27 -7.41 8.82
N PHE A 19 -9.30 -8.19 9.17
CA PHE A 19 -10.68 -7.81 8.89
C PHE A 19 -11.04 -6.56 9.71
N ASP A 20 -10.70 -6.55 10.99
CA ASP A 20 -10.98 -5.44 11.90
C ASP A 20 -10.23 -4.18 11.48
N LEU A 21 -8.95 -4.31 11.09
CA LEU A 21 -8.16 -3.19 10.58
C LEU A 21 -8.81 -2.59 9.31
N VAL A 22 -9.17 -3.44 8.35
CA VAL A 22 -9.77 -2.99 7.08
C VAL A 22 -11.09 -2.28 7.34
N GLU A 23 -12.00 -2.91 8.07
CA GLU A 23 -13.33 -2.38 8.37
C GLU A 23 -13.27 -1.06 9.14
N THR A 24 -12.36 -0.96 10.12
CA THR A 24 -12.25 0.22 10.97
C THR A 24 -11.57 1.39 10.27
N ARG A 25 -10.56 1.14 9.43
CA ARG A 25 -9.69 2.20 8.88
C ARG A 25 -9.98 2.54 7.42
N PHE A 26 -10.27 1.55 6.61
CA PHE A 26 -10.38 1.70 5.16
C PHE A 26 -11.80 1.47 4.65
N GLY A 27 -12.71 0.97 5.49
CA GLY A 27 -14.05 0.56 5.09
C GLY A 27 -14.09 -0.85 4.49
N ASP A 28 -15.27 -1.26 4.04
CA ASP A 28 -15.54 -2.63 3.58
C ASP A 28 -15.34 -2.79 2.06
N TYR A 29 -14.10 -2.63 1.58
CA TYR A 29 -13.76 -2.76 0.16
C TYR A 29 -13.09 -4.10 -0.14
N ASP A 30 -13.70 -4.91 -1.01
CA ASP A 30 -13.20 -6.23 -1.43
C ASP A 30 -11.77 -6.19 -1.98
N SER A 31 -11.44 -5.14 -2.73
CA SER A 31 -10.11 -4.98 -3.33
C SER A 31 -9.04 -4.78 -2.25
N ILE A 32 -9.34 -4.01 -1.19
CA ILE A 32 -8.45 -3.81 -0.05
C ILE A 32 -8.36 -5.10 0.78
N ARG A 33 -9.48 -5.77 1.06
CA ARG A 33 -9.49 -7.10 1.72
C ARG A 33 -8.62 -8.11 0.97
N ARG A 34 -8.61 -8.06 -0.37
CA ARG A 34 -7.77 -8.92 -1.21
C ARG A 34 -6.27 -8.67 -1.01
N ILE A 35 -5.82 -7.41 -0.88
CA ILE A 35 -4.41 -7.08 -0.60
C ILE A 35 -3.97 -7.68 0.73
N PHE A 36 -4.78 -7.55 1.78
CA PHE A 36 -4.47 -8.14 3.09
C PHE A 36 -4.51 -9.67 3.05
N SER A 37 -5.41 -10.26 2.26
CA SER A 37 -5.43 -11.70 2.01
C SER A 37 -4.16 -12.18 1.30
N LEU A 38 -3.65 -11.41 0.33
CA LEU A 38 -2.37 -11.68 -0.33
C LEU A 38 -1.23 -11.59 0.68
N ALA A 39 -1.13 -10.52 1.47
CA ALA A 39 -0.11 -10.36 2.50
C ALA A 39 -0.06 -11.58 3.44
N ARG A 40 -1.23 -12.08 3.88
CA ARG A 40 -1.32 -13.29 4.69
C ARG A 40 -0.82 -14.55 3.95
N SER A 41 -1.11 -14.69 2.66
CA SER A 41 -0.62 -15.81 1.84
C SER A 41 0.89 -15.81 1.61
N PHE A 42 1.53 -14.64 1.75
CA PHE A 42 2.98 -14.46 1.73
C PHE A 42 3.61 -14.48 3.14
N HIS A 43 2.86 -14.91 4.17
CA HIS A 43 3.37 -14.98 5.54
C HIS A 43 3.90 -13.64 6.07
N ALA A 44 3.27 -12.52 5.70
CA ALA A 44 3.65 -11.22 6.24
C ALA A 44 3.47 -11.20 7.77
N GLU A 45 4.54 -10.82 8.47
CA GLU A 45 4.62 -10.69 9.92
C GLU A 45 4.52 -9.22 10.38
N THR A 46 4.91 -8.27 9.53
CA THR A 46 4.81 -6.83 9.84
C THR A 46 4.15 -6.06 8.71
N LEU A 47 3.31 -5.09 9.08
CA LEU A 47 2.81 -4.05 8.21
C LEU A 47 3.40 -2.70 8.64
N THR A 48 3.95 -1.96 7.68
CA THR A 48 4.31 -0.55 7.88
C THR A 48 3.36 0.34 7.08
N ILE A 49 2.84 1.39 7.70
CA ILE A 49 1.93 2.36 7.09
C ILE A 49 2.56 3.73 7.11
N GLU A 50 2.61 4.39 5.95
CA GLU A 50 3.29 5.66 5.77
C GLU A 50 2.39 6.63 4.99
N ASN A 51 2.32 7.87 5.43
CA ASN A 51 1.68 8.93 4.67
C ASN A 51 2.62 9.39 3.56
N LEU A 52 2.11 9.46 2.32
CA LEU A 52 2.86 9.95 1.18
C LEU A 52 2.32 11.33 0.75
N PRO A 53 3.20 12.26 0.34
CA PRO A 53 2.75 13.42 -0.42
C PRO A 53 2.36 12.98 -1.85
N PRO A 54 1.27 13.53 -2.42
CA PRO A 54 0.96 13.34 -3.83
C PRO A 54 2.13 13.79 -4.73
N SER A 55 2.58 12.92 -5.62
CA SER A 55 3.67 13.23 -6.55
C SER A 55 3.57 12.41 -7.83
N GLY A 56 4.21 12.90 -8.90
CA GLY A 56 4.19 12.26 -10.22
C GLY A 56 2.77 12.04 -10.75
N ILE A 57 2.49 10.83 -11.24
CA ILE A 57 1.20 10.46 -11.84
C ILE A 57 0.02 10.70 -10.88
N ILE A 58 0.20 10.54 -9.56
CA ILE A 58 -0.86 10.80 -8.57
C ILE A 58 -1.19 12.29 -8.51
N ALA A 59 -0.18 13.16 -8.59
CA ALA A 59 -0.38 14.60 -8.61
C ALA A 59 -1.07 15.05 -9.92
N GLU A 60 -0.63 14.51 -11.06
CA GLU A 60 -1.25 14.77 -12.37
C GLU A 60 -2.72 14.32 -12.38
N GLU A 61 -3.03 13.12 -11.89
CA GLU A 61 -4.40 12.63 -11.76
C GLU A 61 -5.25 13.53 -10.83
N ASN A 62 -4.69 13.96 -9.70
CA ASN A 62 -5.37 14.87 -8.79
C ASN A 62 -5.74 16.20 -9.48
N GLU A 63 -4.84 16.75 -10.30
CA GLU A 63 -5.08 17.96 -11.08
C GLU A 63 -6.20 17.75 -12.12
N ASP A 64 -6.19 16.62 -12.83
CA ASP A 64 -7.21 16.26 -13.81
C ASP A 64 -8.60 16.11 -13.17
N ILE A 65 -8.68 15.45 -12.00
CA ILE A 65 -9.94 15.31 -11.26
C ILE A 65 -10.42 16.68 -10.78
N LEU A 66 -9.52 17.50 -10.22
CA LEU A 66 -9.84 18.83 -9.71
C LEU A 66 -10.34 19.77 -10.82
N ALA A 67 -9.80 19.66 -12.03
CA ALA A 67 -10.27 20.41 -13.20
C ALA A 67 -11.73 20.10 -13.55
N ARG A 68 -12.21 18.88 -13.25
CA ARG A 68 -13.59 18.45 -13.49
C ARG A 68 -14.52 18.63 -12.28
N TYR A 69 -13.98 18.51 -11.07
CA TYR A 69 -14.66 18.57 -9.78
C TYR A 69 -13.91 19.51 -8.84
N PRO A 70 -14.22 20.82 -8.82
CA PRO A 70 -13.46 21.82 -8.07
C PRO A 70 -13.45 21.62 -6.54
N ASP A 71 -14.36 20.80 -6.02
CA ASP A 71 -14.48 20.44 -4.61
C ASP A 71 -13.83 19.09 -4.26
N TYR A 72 -13.12 18.49 -5.23
CA TYR A 72 -12.31 17.29 -5.04
C TYR A 72 -11.20 17.52 -4.01
N ARG A 73 -10.98 16.51 -3.16
CA ARG A 73 -9.87 16.46 -2.21
C ARG A 73 -9.30 15.05 -2.17
N ASN A 74 -7.98 14.96 -2.36
CA ASN A 74 -7.22 13.80 -1.92
C ASN A 74 -6.98 13.94 -0.41
N VAL A 75 -7.77 13.22 0.39
CA VAL A 75 -7.77 13.35 1.86
C VAL A 75 -6.60 12.61 2.49
N ALA A 76 -6.24 11.46 1.94
CA ALA A 76 -5.10 10.69 2.38
C ALA A 76 -4.47 9.90 1.23
N LEU A 77 -3.17 9.71 1.32
CA LEU A 77 -2.40 8.84 0.44
C LEU A 77 -1.45 8.04 1.32
N LEU A 78 -1.63 6.72 1.35
CA LEU A 78 -0.91 5.84 2.25
C LEU A 78 -0.13 4.80 1.45
N ARG A 79 1.10 4.53 1.86
CA ARG A 79 1.80 3.30 1.49
C ARG A 79 1.68 2.28 2.61
N LEU A 80 1.20 1.11 2.26
CA LEU A 80 1.26 -0.11 3.05
C LEU A 80 2.43 -0.94 2.52
N SER A 81 3.40 -1.29 3.36
CA SER A 81 4.45 -2.26 3.01
C SER A 81 4.35 -3.47 3.92
N PHE A 82 4.35 -4.66 3.32
CA PHE A 82 4.16 -5.95 3.99
C PHE A 82 5.48 -6.71 4.02
N TRP A 83 5.86 -7.17 5.20
CA TRP A 83 7.17 -7.78 5.42
C TRP A 83 7.04 -9.18 6.00
N GLU A 84 7.82 -10.12 5.48
CA GLU A 84 7.95 -11.51 5.93
C GLU A 84 8.80 -11.65 7.20
N LYS A 85 9.01 -10.54 7.93
CA LYS A 85 9.80 -10.49 9.15
C LYS A 85 9.17 -9.53 10.14
N THR A 86 9.18 -9.91 11.40
CA THR A 86 8.92 -9.03 12.55
C THR A 86 9.94 -7.89 12.58
N ILE A 87 9.48 -6.64 12.51
CA ILE A 87 10.30 -5.42 12.43
C ILE A 87 9.91 -4.46 13.54
N CYS A 88 10.91 -3.91 14.21
CA CYS A 88 10.79 -2.72 15.06
C CYS A 88 11.40 -1.49 14.38
N HIS A 89 11.14 -0.29 14.91
CA HIS A 89 11.73 0.95 14.37
C HIS A 89 13.26 0.92 14.25
N SER A 90 13.94 0.21 15.16
CA SER A 90 15.40 0.02 15.13
C SER A 90 15.89 -0.78 13.94
N ASP A 91 15.05 -1.61 13.33
CA ASP A 91 15.44 -2.56 12.29
C ASP A 91 15.28 -1.97 10.87
N LEU A 92 14.60 -0.83 10.75
CA LEU A 92 14.40 -0.11 9.49
C LEU A 92 15.70 0.15 8.69
N PRO A 93 16.82 0.56 9.32
CA PRO A 93 18.07 0.75 8.61
C PRO A 93 18.65 -0.54 8.00
N ASP A 94 18.39 -1.69 8.61
CA ASP A 94 18.95 -2.99 8.23
C ASP A 94 18.03 -3.82 7.32
N LEU A 95 16.79 -3.39 7.14
CA LEU A 95 15.82 -4.04 6.27
C LEU A 95 16.31 -4.18 4.83
N THR A 96 16.13 -5.35 4.24
CA THR A 96 16.48 -5.60 2.84
C THR A 96 15.22 -5.95 2.05
N SER A 97 15.26 -5.75 0.74
CA SER A 97 14.13 -6.10 -0.13
C SER A 97 13.79 -7.60 -0.15
N ASN A 98 14.66 -8.47 0.37
CA ASN A 98 14.39 -9.90 0.44
C ASN A 98 13.33 -10.24 1.49
N ALA A 99 13.09 -9.37 2.47
CA ALA A 99 12.07 -9.57 3.50
C ALA A 99 10.71 -8.99 3.10
N LEU A 100 10.56 -8.50 1.87
CA LEU A 100 9.37 -7.77 1.43
C LEU A 100 8.42 -8.70 0.67
N ALA A 101 7.23 -8.90 1.23
CA ALA A 101 6.16 -9.66 0.60
C ALA A 101 5.48 -8.86 -0.52
N GLY A 102 5.32 -7.56 -0.31
CA GLY A 102 4.64 -6.66 -1.24
C GLY A 102 4.37 -5.28 -0.66
N TYR A 103 3.78 -4.41 -1.46
CA TYR A 103 3.30 -3.10 -1.03
C TYR A 103 2.01 -2.73 -1.75
N ALA A 104 1.30 -1.77 -1.18
CA ALA A 104 0.16 -1.13 -1.79
C ALA A 104 0.16 0.38 -1.51
N ILE A 105 -0.32 1.17 -2.46
CA ILE A 105 -0.61 2.59 -2.32
C ILE A 105 -2.13 2.72 -2.29
N LEU A 106 -2.67 3.17 -1.16
CA LEU A 106 -4.07 3.46 -0.98
C LEU A 106 -4.31 4.96 -1.07
N LYS A 107 -5.37 5.34 -1.75
CA LYS A 107 -5.76 6.73 -1.98
C LYS A 107 -7.18 6.93 -1.48
N HIS A 108 -7.39 7.97 -0.68
CA HIS A 108 -8.69 8.36 -0.13
C HIS A 108 -9.15 9.65 -0.80
N ASP A 109 -10.18 9.52 -1.63
CA ASP A 109 -10.67 10.63 -2.43
C ASP A 109 -12.08 11.02 -2.02
N VAL A 110 -12.30 12.33 -1.92
CA VAL A 110 -13.58 12.92 -1.55
C VAL A 110 -14.01 13.95 -2.59
N ILE A 111 -15.25 13.84 -3.08
CA ILE A 111 -15.93 14.82 -3.92
C ILE A 111 -17.29 15.12 -3.29
N GLY A 112 -17.44 16.31 -2.73
CA GLY A 112 -18.64 16.68 -1.97
C GLY A 112 -19.90 16.73 -2.82
N ALA A 113 -19.82 17.26 -4.05
CA ALA A 113 -20.93 17.47 -4.97
C ALA A 113 -21.64 16.16 -5.36
N THR A 114 -20.91 15.05 -5.36
CA THR A 114 -21.45 13.72 -5.69
C THR A 114 -21.58 12.81 -4.46
N GLY A 115 -21.15 13.27 -3.29
CA GLY A 115 -21.07 12.44 -2.08
C GLY A 115 -20.07 11.29 -2.20
N TYR A 116 -19.07 11.42 -3.08
CA TYR A 116 -18.02 10.42 -3.23
C TYR A 116 -17.04 10.54 -2.06
N ASP A 117 -16.90 9.47 -1.28
CA ASP A 117 -15.96 9.38 -0.16
C ASP A 117 -15.44 7.95 -0.07
N HIS A 118 -14.32 7.65 -0.75
CA HIS A 118 -13.88 6.27 -0.96
C HIS A 118 -12.37 6.08 -0.86
N TRP A 119 -11.99 5.00 -0.18
CA TRP A 119 -10.67 4.41 -0.33
C TRP A 119 -10.62 3.55 -1.57
N HIS A 120 -9.51 3.63 -2.31
CA HIS A 120 -9.21 2.73 -3.40
C HIS A 120 -7.71 2.48 -3.48
N ILE A 121 -7.34 1.46 -4.26
CA ILE A 121 -5.97 1.07 -4.48
C ILE A 121 -5.49 1.79 -5.72
N PHE A 122 -4.51 2.67 -5.55
CA PHE A 122 -3.82 3.31 -6.68
C PHE A 122 -2.78 2.37 -7.29
N GLU A 123 -2.09 1.59 -6.45
CA GLU A 123 -1.12 0.59 -6.91
C GLU A 123 -0.99 -0.54 -5.89
N ALA A 124 -0.90 -1.79 -6.33
CA ALA A 124 -0.55 -2.91 -5.46
C ALA A 124 0.35 -3.92 -6.16
N VAL A 125 1.51 -4.20 -5.54
CA VAL A 125 2.54 -5.09 -6.08
C VAL A 125 2.94 -6.11 -5.02
N PHE A 126 2.86 -7.39 -5.37
CA PHE A 126 3.31 -8.49 -4.51
C PHE A 126 4.31 -9.37 -5.25
N ALA A 127 5.17 -10.07 -4.50
CA ALA A 127 6.03 -11.10 -5.04
C ALA A 127 5.21 -12.14 -5.82
N LYS A 128 5.83 -12.81 -6.80
CA LYS A 128 5.13 -13.86 -7.53
C LYS A 128 4.90 -15.06 -6.60
N TYR A 129 3.65 -15.45 -6.44
CA TYR A 129 3.30 -16.68 -5.73
C TYR A 129 3.81 -17.91 -6.52
N PRO A 130 4.42 -18.91 -5.88
CA PRO A 130 5.04 -20.06 -6.56
C PRO A 130 4.03 -21.05 -7.19
N HIS A 131 2.73 -20.77 -7.15
CA HIS A 131 1.71 -21.64 -7.73
C HIS A 131 1.69 -21.56 -9.26
N GLU A 132 1.47 -22.70 -9.91
CA GLU A 132 1.25 -22.75 -11.35
C GLU A 132 -0.09 -22.10 -11.69
N HIS A 133 -0.04 -21.03 -12.50
CA HIS A 133 -1.24 -20.36 -12.98
C HIS A 133 -1.37 -20.57 -14.49
N ASN A 134 -2.60 -20.63 -14.98
CA ASN A 134 -2.91 -20.72 -16.42
C ASN A 134 -2.60 -19.42 -17.19
N CYS A 135 -2.05 -18.40 -16.52
CA CYS A 135 -1.66 -17.13 -17.11
C CYS A 135 -0.12 -16.96 -17.07
N ILE A 136 0.44 -16.35 -18.11
CA ILE A 136 1.87 -16.03 -18.17
C ILE A 136 2.11 -14.80 -17.29
N SER A 137 2.56 -15.02 -16.06
CA SER A 137 3.01 -13.98 -15.15
C SER A 137 4.24 -13.27 -15.74
N ARG A 138 4.20 -11.94 -15.93
CA ARG A 138 5.36 -11.12 -16.30
C ARG A 138 5.77 -10.24 -15.11
N PRO A 139 6.51 -10.79 -14.14
CA PRO A 139 6.99 -9.98 -13.03
C PRO A 139 7.86 -8.83 -13.56
N ARG A 140 7.72 -7.67 -12.94
CA ARG A 140 8.54 -6.48 -13.21
C ARG A 140 9.21 -6.04 -11.93
N ARG A 141 10.30 -5.29 -12.07
CA ARG A 141 10.99 -4.69 -10.95
C ARG A 141 10.39 -3.32 -10.63
N TYR A 142 9.75 -3.21 -9.47
CA TYR A 142 9.19 -1.97 -8.94
C TYR A 142 10.11 -1.41 -7.87
N ARG A 143 10.28 -0.10 -7.82
CA ARG A 143 11.12 0.59 -6.83
C ARG A 143 10.27 1.57 -6.04
N PHE A 144 10.46 1.58 -4.73
CA PHE A 144 9.78 2.50 -3.80
C PHE A 144 10.70 2.74 -2.60
N ALA A 145 10.34 3.65 -1.69
CA ALA A 145 11.22 4.01 -0.59
C ALA A 145 10.49 4.10 0.74
N VAL A 146 10.74 3.17 1.68
CA VAL A 146 10.17 3.15 3.03
C VAL A 146 11.05 3.98 3.96
N GLY A 147 10.49 5.03 4.55
CA GLY A 147 11.22 6.11 5.19
C GLY A 147 12.28 6.68 4.25
N ALA A 148 13.53 6.75 4.73
CA ALA A 148 14.66 7.24 3.94
C ALA A 148 15.31 6.18 3.02
N LYS A 149 14.86 4.92 3.04
CA LYS A 149 15.54 3.81 2.39
C LYS A 149 14.78 3.32 1.15
N SER A 150 15.49 3.14 0.04
CA SER A 150 14.93 2.59 -1.19
C SER A 150 14.93 1.07 -1.20
N PHE A 151 13.83 0.49 -1.66
CA PHE A 151 13.60 -0.93 -1.84
C PHE A 151 13.20 -1.22 -3.29
N ALA A 152 13.38 -2.47 -3.72
CA ALA A 152 12.86 -2.93 -4.99
C ALA A 152 12.27 -4.33 -4.86
N ILE A 153 11.08 -4.55 -5.43
CA ILE A 153 10.45 -5.86 -5.50
C ILE A 153 10.36 -6.32 -6.95
N GLU A 154 10.68 -7.59 -7.19
CA GLU A 154 10.29 -8.26 -8.43
C GLU A 154 8.93 -8.90 -8.22
N GLY A 155 7.89 -8.24 -8.73
CA GLY A 155 6.51 -8.54 -8.37
C GLY A 155 5.53 -8.44 -9.53
N LEU A 156 4.31 -8.85 -9.26
CA LEU A 156 3.16 -8.71 -10.15
C LEU A 156 2.31 -7.53 -9.68
N LEU A 157 1.89 -6.70 -10.63
CA LEU A 157 0.90 -5.64 -10.40
C LEU A 157 -0.50 -6.26 -10.33
N TYR A 158 -1.13 -6.18 -9.17
CA TYR A 158 -2.46 -6.76 -8.91
C TYR A 158 -3.60 -5.76 -9.11
N CYS A 159 -3.35 -4.47 -8.89
CA CYS A 159 -4.32 -3.40 -9.07
C CYS A 159 -3.58 -2.11 -9.40
N GLN A 160 -4.12 -1.36 -10.35
CA GLN A 160 -3.75 0.00 -10.73
C GLN A 160 -5.02 0.70 -11.24
#